data_AF-A0A2M8VQ57-F1
#
_entry.id   AF-A0A2M8VQ57-F1
#
_cell.length_a   1.000
_cell.length_b   1.000
_cell.length_c   1.000
_cell.angle_alpha   90.00
_cell.angle_beta   90.00
_cell.angle_gamma   90.00
#
_symmetry.space_group_name_H-M   'P 1'
#
loop_
_entity.id
_entity.type
_entity.pdbx_description
1 polymer ?
#
loop_
_entity_poly.entity_id
_entity_poly.type
_entity_poly.pdbx_seq_one_letter_code
_entity_poly.pdbx_strand_id
1 'polypeptide(L)'
;MNRLADEFLVKTAPNPDLWLSSVDALMLDLVKDQEQSKNTISSLAHEAAAYHLQLGGHRIRARLALAACASLGVNETNAIALAAAVELLHNASLVHDDLQDEDLIRRGSKAVWAQFGSNVAICTGDLMLSAAYAAIAQTQCYALIPELLKQMHAKVSYAIKGQCSDLLLDSKTLNLKTYEDIAFSKSGALLSLPIELALIAGGKKEWITQARQAADDFAVAYQIYDDIEDFEKDSSGDCIHHANILLVLQSDPSGMNSYQAALDLGLLKLEQATNACNHLPMNSGYLLAELAQKLSHQLKATTPISSDIARQ
;
A
#
# COMPACT_ATOMS: atom_id res chain seq x y z
N MET A 1 -33.44 28.23 -22.36
CA MET A 1 -33.30 26.75 -22.43
C MET A 1 -31.89 26.41 -22.01
N ASN A 2 -31.72 25.32 -21.26
CA ASN A 2 -30.51 24.85 -20.56
C ASN A 2 -30.23 25.52 -19.21
N ARG A 3 -31.24 25.49 -18.34
CA ARG A 3 -31.12 25.69 -16.87
C ARG A 3 -31.31 24.37 -16.10
N LEU A 4 -31.07 23.24 -16.77
CA LEU A 4 -31.38 21.88 -16.27
C LEU A 4 -30.23 20.88 -16.49
N ALA A 5 -29.01 21.33 -16.79
CA ALA A 5 -27.85 20.46 -17.03
C ALA A 5 -26.84 20.42 -15.86
N ASP A 6 -26.95 21.33 -14.88
CA ASP A 6 -25.97 21.46 -13.78
C ASP A 6 -26.41 20.79 -12.47
N GLU A 7 -27.54 20.07 -12.44
CA GLU A 7 -28.09 19.48 -11.20
C GLU A 7 -27.80 17.97 -11.00
N PHE A 8 -26.90 17.35 -11.78
CA PHE A 8 -26.75 15.88 -11.75
C PHE A 8 -25.34 15.28 -11.54
N LEU A 9 -24.30 16.05 -11.22
CA LEU A 9 -22.95 15.49 -11.02
C LEU A 9 -22.18 16.03 -9.80
N VAL A 10 -22.86 16.15 -8.66
CA VAL A 10 -22.18 16.03 -7.34
C VAL A 10 -23.00 15.06 -6.50
N LYS A 11 -22.96 13.76 -6.84
CA LYS A 11 -23.03 12.76 -5.77
C LYS A 11 -21.76 12.98 -4.97
N THR A 12 -21.87 13.69 -3.84
CA THR A 12 -20.78 13.83 -2.88
C THR A 12 -20.16 12.46 -2.69
N ALA A 13 -18.90 12.29 -3.09
CA ALA A 13 -18.22 11.02 -2.91
C ALA A 13 -18.39 10.60 -1.43
N PRO A 14 -18.85 9.38 -1.15
CA PRO A 14 -19.09 8.95 0.21
C PRO A 14 -17.80 9.11 1.02
N ASN A 15 -17.89 9.81 2.16
CA ASN A 15 -16.74 10.11 3.01
C ASN A 15 -16.09 8.78 3.47
N PRO A 16 -14.87 8.44 3.01
CA PRO A 16 -14.23 7.18 3.36
C PRO A 16 -13.91 7.08 4.85
N ASP A 17 -13.94 8.20 5.59
CA ASP A 17 -13.57 8.25 7.00
C ASP A 17 -14.71 7.88 7.94
N LEU A 18 -15.94 7.79 7.40
CA LEU A 18 -17.14 7.50 8.18
C LEU A 18 -17.02 6.22 9.01
N TRP A 19 -16.32 5.22 8.47
CA TRP A 19 -16.21 3.89 9.08
C TRP A 19 -14.80 3.53 9.56
N LEU A 20 -13.84 4.47 9.53
CA LEU A 20 -12.46 4.17 9.92
C LEU A 20 -12.34 3.74 11.39
N SER A 21 -13.09 4.35 12.29
CA SER A 21 -13.10 3.92 13.70
C SER A 21 -13.62 2.49 13.87
N SER A 22 -14.57 2.07 13.03
CA SER A 22 -15.10 0.70 13.03
C SER A 22 -14.08 -0.28 12.44
N VAL A 23 -13.31 0.13 11.44
CA VAL A 23 -12.18 -0.64 10.92
C VAL A 23 -11.12 -0.83 12.00
N ASP A 24 -10.69 0.24 12.68
CA ASP A 24 -9.72 0.17 13.78
C ASP A 24 -10.21 -0.72 14.92
N ALA A 25 -11.49 -0.59 15.30
CA ALA A 25 -12.10 -1.43 16.32
C ALA A 25 -12.10 -2.92 15.94
N LEU A 26 -12.44 -3.23 14.68
CA LEU A 26 -12.43 -4.61 14.18
C LEU A 26 -11.00 -5.19 14.14
N MET A 27 -10.02 -4.42 13.66
CA MET A 27 -8.62 -4.86 13.64
C MET A 27 -8.12 -5.19 15.06
N LEU A 28 -8.38 -4.29 16.01
CA LEU A 28 -8.03 -4.51 17.42
C LEU A 28 -8.76 -5.72 17.99
N ASP A 29 -10.02 -5.94 17.64
CA ASP A 29 -10.79 -7.08 18.13
C ASP A 29 -10.24 -8.42 17.62
N LEU A 30 -9.87 -8.47 16.34
CA LEU A 30 -9.34 -9.68 15.70
C LEU A 30 -7.96 -10.09 16.21
N VAL A 31 -7.17 -9.17 16.76
CA VAL A 31 -5.83 -9.45 17.33
C VAL A 31 -5.85 -9.55 18.85
N LYS A 32 -7.02 -9.50 19.50
CA LYS A 32 -7.14 -9.73 20.95
C LYS A 32 -7.06 -11.22 21.25
N ASP A 33 -6.42 -11.54 22.37
CA ASP A 33 -6.41 -12.88 22.92
C ASP A 33 -7.81 -13.21 23.48
N GLN A 34 -8.52 -14.16 22.85
CA GLN A 34 -9.87 -14.56 23.25
C GLN A 34 -9.87 -15.57 24.42
N GLU A 35 -8.72 -16.17 24.75
CA GLU A 35 -8.60 -17.15 25.83
C GLU A 35 -7.98 -16.53 27.09
N GLN A 36 -8.67 -15.55 27.68
CA GLN A 36 -8.40 -15.10 29.05
C GLN A 36 -8.87 -16.14 30.09
N SER A 37 -8.36 -17.37 30.01
CA SER A 37 -8.36 -18.27 31.16
C SER A 37 -7.38 -17.72 32.20
N LYS A 38 -7.82 -17.60 33.46
CA LYS A 38 -7.07 -17.00 34.58
C LYS A 38 -5.70 -17.63 34.89
N ASN A 39 -5.26 -18.65 34.14
CA ASN A 39 -4.01 -19.37 34.33
C ASN A 39 -3.14 -19.51 33.06
N THR A 40 -3.45 -18.83 31.96
CA THR A 40 -2.63 -18.91 30.73
C THR A 40 -1.71 -17.70 30.61
N ILE A 41 -0.47 -17.93 30.18
CA ILE A 41 0.51 -16.87 29.86
C ILE A 41 -0.08 -16.04 28.72
N SER A 42 -0.37 -14.75 28.96
CA SER A 42 -0.81 -13.80 27.93
C SER A 42 0.19 -13.83 26.77
N SER A 43 -0.29 -14.10 25.56
CA SER A 43 0.59 -14.17 24.39
C SER A 43 1.12 -12.78 24.05
N LEU A 44 2.43 -12.56 24.24
CA LEU A 44 3.12 -11.30 23.93
C LEU A 44 2.88 -10.81 22.48
N ALA A 45 2.57 -11.71 21.55
CA ALA A 45 2.24 -11.35 20.18
C ALA A 45 0.92 -10.56 20.06
N HIS A 46 -0.09 -10.84 20.89
CA HIS A 46 -1.35 -10.09 20.89
C HIS A 46 -1.15 -8.69 21.48
N GLU A 47 -0.32 -8.57 22.53
CA GLU A 47 0.07 -7.28 23.10
C GLU A 47 0.87 -6.44 22.09
N ALA A 48 1.85 -7.05 21.44
CA ALA A 48 2.66 -6.41 20.40
C ALA A 48 1.80 -5.99 19.18
N ALA A 49 0.82 -6.80 18.80
CA ALA A 49 -0.12 -6.46 17.72
C ALA A 49 -0.96 -5.23 18.08
N ALA A 50 -1.55 -5.21 19.27
CA ALA A 50 -2.31 -4.07 19.76
C ALA A 50 -1.45 -2.80 19.85
N TYR A 51 -0.22 -2.92 20.37
CA TYR A 51 0.76 -1.83 20.40
C TYR A 51 0.99 -1.25 19.00
N HIS A 52 1.32 -2.10 18.02
CA HIS A 52 1.61 -1.65 16.65
C HIS A 52 0.42 -0.92 16.01
N LEU A 53 -0.80 -1.46 16.15
CA LEU A 53 -2.01 -0.85 15.60
C LEU A 53 -2.34 0.51 16.25
N GLN A 54 -2.06 0.66 17.55
CA GLN A 54 -2.29 1.90 18.30
C GLN A 54 -1.33 3.03 17.92
N LEU A 55 -0.20 2.76 17.25
CA LEU A 55 0.73 3.78 16.76
C LEU A 55 0.14 4.67 15.64
N GLY A 56 -1.12 4.50 15.22
CA GLY A 56 -1.68 5.16 14.03
C GLY A 56 -1.38 4.35 12.77
N GLY A 57 -1.24 4.84 11.54
CA GLY A 57 -1.21 6.20 11.01
C GLY A 57 -2.25 6.44 9.91
N HIS A 58 -1.85 6.59 8.64
CA HIS A 58 -2.71 7.21 7.62
C HIS A 58 -3.88 6.36 7.12
N ARG A 59 -3.88 5.04 7.35
CA ARG A 59 -4.96 4.10 6.94
C ARG A 59 -5.31 4.20 5.45
N ILE A 60 -4.32 4.42 4.58
CA ILE A 60 -4.53 4.65 3.15
C ILE A 60 -5.25 3.46 2.51
N ARG A 61 -4.86 2.23 2.84
CA ARG A 61 -5.45 1.01 2.25
C ARG A 61 -6.87 0.78 2.73
N ALA A 62 -7.15 0.98 4.02
CA ALA A 62 -8.52 1.00 4.52
C ALA A 62 -9.38 2.06 3.81
N ARG A 63 -8.89 3.30 3.68
CA ARG A 63 -9.61 4.39 2.99
C ARG A 63 -9.91 4.05 1.53
N LEU A 64 -8.96 3.45 0.81
CA LEU A 64 -9.14 2.98 -0.56
C LEU A 64 -10.24 1.92 -0.65
N ALA A 65 -10.23 0.92 0.24
CA ALA A 65 -11.26 -0.11 0.29
C ALA A 65 -12.65 0.49 0.56
N LEU A 66 -12.76 1.35 1.59
CA LEU A 66 -14.02 2.00 1.96
C LEU A 66 -14.56 2.88 0.83
N ALA A 67 -13.71 3.68 0.20
CA ALA A 67 -14.06 4.54 -0.94
C ALA A 67 -14.58 3.73 -2.14
N ALA A 68 -13.87 2.65 -2.51
CA ALA A 68 -14.25 1.78 -3.62
C ALA A 68 -15.55 1.02 -3.31
N CYS A 69 -15.67 0.46 -2.10
CA CYS A 69 -16.88 -0.24 -1.64
C CYS A 69 -18.10 0.67 -1.69
N ALA A 70 -17.99 1.89 -1.18
CA ALA A 70 -19.10 2.84 -1.16
C ALA A 70 -19.51 3.27 -2.58
N SER A 71 -18.54 3.45 -3.49
CA SER A 71 -18.78 3.73 -4.91
C SER A 71 -19.51 2.58 -5.62
N LEU A 72 -19.21 1.33 -5.26
CA LEU A 72 -19.78 0.13 -5.84
C LEU A 72 -21.07 -0.34 -5.15
N GLY A 73 -21.53 0.36 -4.12
CA GLY A 73 -22.73 -0.01 -3.36
C GLY A 73 -22.56 -1.25 -2.48
N VAL A 74 -21.34 -1.58 -2.08
CA VAL A 74 -21.06 -2.62 -1.08
C VAL A 74 -21.54 -2.14 0.28
N ASN A 75 -22.26 -3.00 1.02
CA ASN A 75 -22.80 -2.63 2.33
C ASN A 75 -21.69 -2.36 3.37
N GLU A 76 -22.05 -1.62 4.41
CA GLU A 76 -21.15 -1.20 5.50
C GLU A 76 -20.38 -2.36 6.14
N THR A 77 -21.08 -3.42 6.56
CA THR A 77 -20.46 -4.59 7.22
C THR A 77 -19.36 -5.19 6.37
N ASN A 78 -19.63 -5.39 5.08
CA ASN A 78 -18.67 -5.93 4.14
C ASN A 78 -17.53 -4.93 3.88
N ALA A 79 -17.82 -3.65 3.72
CA ALA A 79 -16.80 -2.62 3.50
C ALA A 79 -15.80 -2.55 4.65
N ILE A 80 -16.28 -2.57 5.91
CA ILE A 80 -15.45 -2.58 7.11
C ILE A 80 -14.58 -3.83 7.16
N ALA A 81 -15.15 -5.02 6.91
CA ALA A 81 -14.42 -6.27 6.91
C ALA A 81 -13.30 -6.32 5.85
N LEU A 82 -13.59 -5.87 4.62
CA LEU A 82 -12.60 -5.80 3.54
C LEU A 82 -11.50 -4.77 3.83
N ALA A 83 -11.86 -3.60 4.37
CA ALA A 83 -10.91 -2.56 4.76
C ALA A 83 -10.00 -3.01 5.91
N ALA A 84 -10.55 -3.69 6.91
CA ALA A 84 -9.77 -4.27 8.00
C ALA A 84 -8.81 -5.36 7.49
N ALA A 85 -9.25 -6.21 6.56
CA ALA A 85 -8.41 -7.26 5.99
C ALA A 85 -7.16 -6.66 5.31
N VAL A 86 -7.32 -5.70 4.41
CA VAL A 86 -6.19 -5.11 3.66
C VAL A 86 -5.27 -4.28 4.54
N GLU A 87 -5.81 -3.61 5.56
CA GLU A 87 -5.02 -2.82 6.50
C GLU A 87 -4.26 -3.73 7.47
N LEU A 88 -4.84 -4.85 7.94
CA LEU A 88 -4.13 -5.86 8.72
C LEU A 88 -2.98 -6.50 7.94
N LEU A 89 -3.18 -6.84 6.66
CA LEU A 89 -2.10 -7.32 5.81
C LEU A 89 -0.94 -6.32 5.69
N HIS A 90 -1.27 -5.04 5.56
CA HIS A 90 -0.26 -4.00 5.50
C HIS A 90 0.51 -3.85 6.81
N ASN A 91 -0.19 -3.85 7.96
CA ASN A 91 0.49 -3.77 9.25
C ASN A 91 1.31 -5.04 9.54
N ALA A 92 0.85 -6.21 9.10
CA ALA A 92 1.63 -7.45 9.16
C ALA A 92 2.94 -7.31 8.37
N SER A 93 2.89 -6.78 7.14
CA SER A 93 4.09 -6.55 6.33
C SER A 93 5.03 -5.58 7.03
N LEU A 94 4.54 -4.45 7.55
CA LEU A 94 5.39 -3.48 8.24
C LEU A 94 6.12 -4.05 9.47
N VAL A 95 5.47 -4.93 10.24
CA VAL A 95 6.11 -5.59 11.39
C VAL A 95 7.25 -6.51 10.93
N HIS A 96 7.06 -7.24 9.83
CA HIS A 96 8.08 -8.10 9.26
C HIS A 96 9.19 -7.29 8.59
N ASP A 97 8.85 -6.27 7.80
CA ASP A 97 9.79 -5.35 7.14
C ASP A 97 10.68 -4.66 8.18
N ASP A 98 10.10 -4.11 9.27
CA ASP A 98 10.88 -3.48 10.35
C ASP A 98 11.95 -4.42 10.92
N LEU A 99 11.65 -5.72 11.03
CA LEU A 99 12.58 -6.73 11.51
C LEU A 99 13.62 -7.11 10.45
N GLN A 100 13.22 -7.24 9.19
CA GLN A 100 14.09 -7.64 8.07
C GLN A 100 15.09 -6.54 7.71
N ASP A 101 14.65 -5.28 7.77
CA ASP A 101 15.43 -4.09 7.44
C ASP A 101 16.17 -3.53 8.67
N GLU A 102 15.99 -4.16 9.85
CA GLU A 102 16.56 -3.73 11.14
C GLU A 102 16.18 -2.28 11.55
N ASP A 103 15.01 -1.82 11.12
CA ASP A 103 14.47 -0.50 11.46
C ASP A 103 14.05 -0.44 12.92
N LEU A 104 14.75 0.38 13.72
CA LEU A 104 14.48 0.51 15.16
C LEU A 104 13.24 1.36 15.49
N ILE A 105 12.79 2.21 14.56
CA ILE A 105 11.77 3.24 14.80
C ILE A 105 10.68 3.19 13.74
N ARG A 106 9.42 3.12 14.19
CA ARG A 106 8.22 3.23 13.36
C ARG A 106 7.30 4.30 13.93
N ARG A 107 6.94 5.30 13.11
CA ARG A 107 6.04 6.41 13.50
C ARG A 107 6.50 7.14 14.77
N GLY A 108 7.80 7.36 14.90
CA GLY A 108 8.42 8.03 16.06
C GLY A 108 8.46 7.20 17.35
N SER A 109 8.04 5.93 17.31
CA SER A 109 8.08 4.98 18.43
C SER A 109 8.97 3.79 18.10
N LYS A 110 9.37 3.00 19.10
CA LYS A 110 10.14 1.77 18.85
C LYS A 110 9.35 0.80 17.97
N ALA A 111 10.01 0.23 16.96
CA ALA A 111 9.44 -0.85 16.17
C ALA A 111 9.14 -2.09 17.05
N VAL A 112 8.27 -2.99 16.58
CA VAL A 112 7.82 -4.15 17.37
C VAL A 112 8.99 -5.03 17.77
N TRP A 113 9.91 -5.34 16.85
CA TRP A 113 11.06 -6.18 17.15
C TRP A 113 12.04 -5.52 18.12
N ALA A 114 12.21 -4.20 18.04
CA ALA A 114 13.06 -3.44 18.96
C ALA A 114 12.47 -3.35 20.38
N GLN A 115 11.14 -3.42 20.51
CA GLN A 115 10.44 -3.34 21.80
C GLN A 115 10.21 -4.71 22.44
N PHE A 116 9.82 -5.72 21.66
CA PHE A 116 9.37 -7.03 22.13
C PHE A 116 10.30 -8.19 21.72
N GLY A 117 11.31 -7.94 20.90
CA GLY A 117 12.24 -8.94 20.38
C GLY A 117 11.81 -9.58 19.07
N SER A 118 12.78 -10.12 18.33
CA SER A 118 12.58 -10.67 16.98
C SER A 118 11.58 -11.83 16.93
N ASN A 119 11.62 -12.75 17.89
CA ASN A 119 10.68 -13.88 17.95
C ASN A 119 9.23 -13.42 18.10
N VAL A 120 8.98 -12.39 18.92
CA VAL A 120 7.64 -11.84 19.10
C VAL A 120 7.19 -11.10 17.85
N ALA A 121 8.08 -10.36 17.19
CA ALA A 121 7.77 -9.67 15.93
C ALA A 121 7.33 -10.63 14.82
N ILE A 122 8.02 -11.77 14.64
CA ILE A 122 7.62 -12.81 13.68
C ILE A 122 6.18 -13.28 13.96
N CYS A 123 5.92 -13.71 15.20
CA CYS A 123 4.59 -14.18 15.59
C CYS A 123 3.51 -13.08 15.51
N THR A 124 3.89 -11.81 15.72
CA THR A 124 2.97 -10.67 15.63
C THR A 124 2.52 -10.44 14.20
N GLY A 125 3.45 -10.46 13.23
CA GLY A 125 3.09 -10.37 11.81
C GLY A 125 2.26 -11.57 11.36
N ASP A 126 2.60 -12.79 11.80
CA ASP A 126 1.81 -14.00 11.50
C ASP A 126 0.37 -13.91 12.06
N LEU A 127 0.23 -13.39 13.29
CA LEU A 127 -1.07 -13.14 13.91
C LEU A 127 -1.90 -12.14 13.10
N MET A 128 -1.31 -11.01 12.70
CA MET A 128 -2.02 -10.00 11.89
C MET A 128 -2.38 -10.53 10.50
N LEU A 129 -1.49 -11.30 9.87
CA LEU A 129 -1.75 -11.98 8.60
C LEU A 129 -2.95 -12.94 8.74
N SER A 130 -2.97 -13.77 9.79
CA SER A 130 -4.09 -14.66 10.10
C SER A 130 -5.38 -13.89 10.37
N ALA A 131 -5.31 -12.81 11.16
CA ALA A 131 -6.42 -11.92 11.47
C ALA A 131 -7.02 -11.28 10.21
N ALA A 132 -6.22 -10.97 9.19
CA ALA A 132 -6.71 -10.46 7.91
C ALA A 132 -7.64 -11.47 7.20
N TYR A 133 -7.29 -12.77 7.20
CA TYR A 133 -8.16 -13.82 6.67
C TYR A 133 -9.43 -13.99 7.51
N ALA A 134 -9.33 -13.86 8.83
CA ALA A 134 -10.48 -13.85 9.72
C ALA A 134 -11.42 -12.66 9.44
N ALA A 135 -10.89 -11.48 9.10
CA ALA A 135 -11.68 -10.32 8.71
C ALA A 135 -12.53 -10.60 7.45
N ILE A 136 -11.95 -11.22 6.42
CA ILE A 136 -12.71 -11.67 5.22
C ILE A 136 -13.83 -12.65 5.59
N ALA A 137 -13.59 -13.54 6.57
CA ALA A 137 -14.60 -14.48 7.03
C ALA A 137 -15.78 -13.81 7.75
N GLN A 138 -15.63 -12.58 8.25
CA GLN A 138 -16.73 -11.80 8.84
C GLN A 138 -17.63 -11.13 7.79
N THR A 139 -17.27 -11.19 6.50
CA THR A 139 -18.14 -10.67 5.45
C THR A 139 -19.46 -11.44 5.38
N GLN A 140 -20.57 -10.72 5.15
CA GLN A 140 -21.90 -11.29 4.96
C GLN A 140 -22.14 -11.76 3.52
N CYS A 141 -21.20 -11.49 2.60
CA CYS A 141 -21.23 -12.02 1.24
C CYS A 141 -20.63 -13.43 1.16
N TYR A 142 -21.24 -14.40 1.87
CA TYR A 142 -20.70 -15.76 2.03
C TYR A 142 -20.32 -16.45 0.72
N ALA A 143 -21.12 -16.26 -0.34
CA ALA A 143 -20.85 -16.83 -1.66
C ALA A 143 -19.57 -16.31 -2.33
N LEU A 144 -19.07 -15.13 -1.92
CA LEU A 144 -17.88 -14.49 -2.47
C LEU A 144 -16.62 -14.79 -1.64
N ILE A 145 -16.75 -15.31 -0.42
CA ILE A 145 -15.60 -15.58 0.47
C ILE A 145 -14.50 -16.39 -0.22
N PRO A 146 -14.77 -17.51 -0.93
CA PRO A 146 -13.70 -18.26 -1.61
C PRO A 146 -12.91 -17.41 -2.62
N GLU A 147 -13.59 -16.54 -3.37
CA GLU A 147 -12.95 -15.68 -4.36
C GLU A 147 -12.16 -14.54 -3.70
N LEU A 148 -12.69 -13.94 -2.64
CA LEU A 148 -11.99 -12.91 -1.84
C LEU A 148 -10.71 -13.48 -1.22
N LEU A 149 -10.78 -14.66 -0.60
CA LEU A 149 -9.62 -15.34 -0.01
C LEU A 149 -8.57 -15.69 -1.07
N LYS A 150 -9.01 -16.18 -2.24
CA LYS A 150 -8.12 -16.49 -3.37
C LYS A 150 -7.41 -15.23 -3.88
N GLN A 151 -8.15 -14.12 -4.03
CA GLN A 151 -7.57 -12.85 -4.46
C GLN A 151 -6.56 -12.31 -3.44
N MET A 152 -6.90 -12.39 -2.16
CA MET A 152 -6.02 -11.98 -1.08
C MET A 152 -4.75 -12.82 -1.02
N HIS A 153 -4.85 -14.15 -1.09
CA HIS A 153 -3.71 -15.05 -1.17
C HIS A 153 -2.80 -14.74 -2.36
N ALA A 154 -3.38 -14.53 -3.55
CA ALA A 154 -2.60 -14.22 -4.75
C ALA A 154 -1.78 -12.94 -4.58
N LYS A 155 -2.35 -11.90 -3.94
CA LYS A 155 -1.64 -10.63 -3.67
C LYS A 155 -0.59 -10.75 -2.58
N VAL A 156 -0.88 -11.46 -1.50
CA VAL A 156 0.12 -11.74 -0.44
C VAL A 156 1.29 -12.55 -1.01
N SER A 157 1.02 -13.58 -1.80
CA SER A 157 2.07 -14.40 -2.44
C SER A 157 2.94 -13.57 -3.39
N TYR A 158 2.34 -12.65 -4.15
CA TYR A 158 3.08 -11.75 -5.04
C TYR A 158 3.93 -10.74 -4.25
N ALA A 159 3.40 -10.19 -3.15
CA ALA A 159 4.13 -9.30 -2.26
C ALA A 159 5.36 -9.99 -1.64
N ILE A 160 5.19 -11.22 -1.12
CA ILE A 160 6.29 -12.02 -0.57
C ILE A 160 7.34 -12.31 -1.65
N LYS A 161 6.92 -12.67 -2.87
CA LYS A 161 7.85 -12.85 -4.00
C LYS A 161 8.65 -11.56 -4.25
N GLY A 162 8.00 -10.40 -4.22
CA GLY A 162 8.64 -9.10 -4.33
C GLY A 162 9.71 -8.89 -3.27
N GLN A 163 9.33 -9.05 -2.00
CA GLN A 163 10.24 -8.89 -0.86
C GLN A 163 11.45 -9.85 -0.94
N CYS A 164 11.23 -11.12 -1.27
CA CYS A 164 12.33 -12.06 -1.48
C CYS A 164 13.25 -11.67 -2.64
N SER A 165 12.70 -11.08 -3.71
CA SER A 165 13.49 -10.65 -4.87
C SER A 165 14.32 -9.41 -4.55
N ASP A 166 13.76 -8.48 -3.77
CA ASP A 166 14.40 -7.27 -3.25
C ASP A 166 15.62 -7.64 -2.38
N LEU A 167 15.42 -8.53 -1.41
CA LEU A 167 16.48 -9.00 -0.49
C LEU A 167 17.62 -9.77 -1.17
N LEU A 168 17.36 -10.36 -2.36
CA LEU A 168 18.34 -11.14 -3.13
C LEU A 168 18.94 -10.34 -4.29
N LEU A 169 18.58 -9.07 -4.43
CA LEU A 169 18.96 -8.24 -5.56
C LEU A 169 20.47 -7.98 -5.58
N ASP A 170 21.13 -8.38 -6.67
CA ASP A 170 22.49 -7.93 -6.94
C ASP A 170 22.44 -6.57 -7.65
N SER A 171 22.94 -5.54 -6.97
CA SER A 171 23.11 -4.17 -7.48
C SER A 171 23.69 -4.09 -8.90
N LYS A 172 24.51 -5.07 -9.32
CA LYS A 172 25.12 -5.12 -10.66
C LYS A 172 24.16 -5.51 -11.79
N THR A 173 22.96 -6.00 -11.47
CA THR A 173 21.96 -6.45 -12.45
C THR A 173 20.77 -5.48 -12.59
N LEU A 174 20.85 -4.34 -11.88
CA LEU A 174 19.78 -3.38 -11.79
C LEU A 174 19.62 -2.61 -13.11
N ASN A 175 18.41 -2.63 -13.65
CA ASN A 175 17.98 -1.84 -14.79
C ASN A 175 16.56 -1.33 -14.55
N LEU A 176 16.08 -0.41 -15.38
CA LEU A 176 14.77 0.22 -15.20
C LEU A 176 13.62 -0.81 -15.08
N LYS A 177 13.64 -1.86 -15.89
CA LYS A 177 12.61 -2.90 -15.83
C LYS A 177 12.65 -3.67 -14.51
N THR A 178 13.85 -4.06 -14.05
CA THR A 178 14.01 -4.74 -12.76
C THR A 178 13.57 -3.82 -11.60
N TYR A 179 13.88 -2.52 -11.68
CA TYR A 179 13.42 -1.54 -10.70
C TYR A 179 11.89 -1.44 -10.66
N GLU A 180 11.25 -1.28 -11.82
CA GLU A 180 9.79 -1.26 -11.93
C GLU A 180 9.18 -2.56 -11.36
N ASP A 181 9.72 -3.73 -11.74
CA ASP A 181 9.27 -5.04 -11.26
C ASP A 181 9.34 -5.16 -9.72
N ILE A 182 10.36 -4.59 -9.08
CA ILE A 182 10.50 -4.55 -7.61
C ILE A 182 9.46 -3.61 -6.99
N ALA A 183 9.36 -2.37 -7.49
CA ALA A 183 8.41 -1.39 -6.98
C ALA A 183 6.95 -1.90 -7.08
N PHE A 184 6.60 -2.57 -8.19
CA PHE A 184 5.32 -3.23 -8.37
C PHE A 184 5.09 -4.33 -7.35
N SER A 185 6.09 -5.19 -7.17
CA SER A 185 5.94 -6.40 -6.36
C SER A 185 5.89 -6.09 -4.85
N LYS A 186 6.66 -5.11 -4.36
CA LYS A 186 6.71 -4.75 -2.93
C LYS A 186 5.49 -3.93 -2.50
N SER A 187 5.26 -2.81 -3.18
CA SER A 187 4.26 -1.82 -2.74
C SER A 187 2.97 -1.88 -3.56
N GLY A 188 3.05 -2.07 -4.88
CA GLY A 188 1.90 -2.11 -5.79
C GLY A 188 0.93 -3.26 -5.51
N ALA A 189 1.47 -4.45 -5.21
CA ALA A 189 0.71 -5.67 -4.94
C ALA A 189 -0.40 -5.48 -3.89
N LEU A 190 -0.05 -4.90 -2.74
CA LEU A 190 -0.99 -4.66 -1.63
C LEU A 190 -1.73 -3.33 -1.76
N LEU A 191 -1.28 -2.41 -2.62
CA LEU A 191 -1.97 -1.15 -2.88
C LEU A 191 -3.20 -1.34 -3.78
N SER A 192 -3.16 -2.28 -4.73
CA SER A 192 -4.29 -2.57 -5.61
C SER A 192 -5.39 -3.40 -4.92
N LEU A 193 -5.01 -4.25 -3.95
CA LEU A 193 -5.89 -5.19 -3.27
C LEU A 193 -7.18 -4.55 -2.68
N PRO A 194 -7.16 -3.38 -2.01
CA PRO A 194 -8.36 -2.69 -1.54
C PRO A 194 -9.44 -2.52 -2.60
N ILE A 195 -9.04 -2.07 -3.80
CA ILE A 195 -9.95 -1.84 -4.92
C ILE A 195 -10.37 -3.17 -5.54
N GLU A 196 -9.45 -4.12 -5.68
CA GLU A 196 -9.74 -5.45 -6.23
C GLU A 196 -10.78 -6.21 -5.39
N LEU A 197 -10.68 -6.18 -4.05
CA LEU A 197 -11.67 -6.80 -3.16
C LEU A 197 -13.03 -6.10 -3.24
N ALA A 198 -13.04 -4.76 -3.32
CA ALA A 198 -14.27 -4.00 -3.51
C ALA A 198 -14.95 -4.33 -4.85
N LEU A 199 -14.18 -4.48 -5.94
CA LEU A 199 -14.68 -4.90 -7.25
C LEU A 199 -15.30 -6.31 -7.21
N ILE A 200 -14.70 -7.25 -6.49
CA ILE A 200 -15.28 -8.59 -6.29
C ILE A 200 -16.61 -8.48 -5.54
N ALA A 201 -16.62 -7.76 -4.41
CA ALA A 201 -17.83 -7.58 -3.59
C ALA A 201 -18.95 -6.82 -4.31
N GLY A 202 -18.60 -5.88 -5.18
CA GLY A 202 -19.52 -5.11 -6.03
C GLY A 202 -19.94 -5.82 -7.33
N GLY A 203 -19.45 -7.04 -7.59
CA GLY A 203 -19.80 -7.79 -8.80
C GLY A 203 -19.22 -7.21 -10.10
N LYS A 204 -18.02 -6.61 -10.03
CA LYS A 204 -17.29 -5.93 -11.12
C LYS A 204 -15.89 -6.49 -11.34
N LYS A 205 -15.70 -7.78 -11.13
CA LYS A 205 -14.38 -8.45 -11.17
C LYS A 205 -13.65 -8.33 -12.51
N GLU A 206 -14.37 -8.07 -13.60
CA GLU A 206 -13.79 -7.82 -14.93
C GLU A 206 -12.85 -6.60 -14.98
N TRP A 207 -12.94 -5.71 -13.99
CA TRP A 207 -12.10 -4.50 -13.88
C TRP A 207 -10.84 -4.69 -13.03
N ILE A 208 -10.61 -5.87 -12.46
CA ILE A 208 -9.46 -6.14 -11.57
C ILE A 208 -8.12 -5.83 -12.25
N THR A 209 -7.96 -6.22 -13.51
CA THR A 209 -6.70 -5.98 -14.26
C THR A 209 -6.42 -4.48 -14.39
N GLN A 210 -7.46 -3.67 -14.60
CA GLN A 210 -7.30 -2.23 -14.74
C GLN A 210 -7.04 -1.53 -13.41
N ALA A 211 -7.69 -1.99 -12.33
CA ALA A 211 -7.40 -1.52 -10.98
C ALA A 211 -5.94 -1.83 -10.57
N ARG A 212 -5.45 -3.00 -10.99
CA ARG A 212 -4.06 -3.39 -10.78
C ARG A 212 -3.09 -2.48 -11.53
N GLN A 213 -3.30 -2.26 -12.82
CA GLN A 213 -2.47 -1.35 -13.61
C GLN A 213 -2.41 0.06 -12.98
N ALA A 214 -3.55 0.57 -12.51
CA ALA A 214 -3.60 1.88 -11.86
C ALA A 214 -2.74 1.96 -10.59
N ALA A 215 -2.81 0.93 -9.74
CA ALA A 215 -2.04 0.87 -8.50
C ALA A 215 -0.56 0.57 -8.75
N ASP A 216 -0.25 -0.21 -9.78
CA ASP A 216 1.12 -0.52 -10.20
C ASP A 216 1.82 0.77 -10.66
N ASP A 217 1.18 1.55 -11.55
CA ASP A 217 1.72 2.83 -12.01
C ASP A 217 1.88 3.84 -10.86
N PHE A 218 0.90 3.90 -9.93
CA PHE A 218 1.04 4.73 -8.74
C PHE A 218 2.22 4.29 -7.87
N ALA A 219 2.40 2.99 -7.66
CA ALA A 219 3.47 2.47 -6.80
C ALA A 219 4.87 2.79 -7.34
N VAL A 220 5.06 2.69 -8.66
CA VAL A 220 6.32 3.10 -9.29
C VAL A 220 6.57 4.60 -9.08
N ALA A 221 5.57 5.44 -9.31
CA ALA A 221 5.74 6.88 -9.12
C ALA A 221 6.00 7.26 -7.65
N TYR A 222 5.38 6.55 -6.72
CA TYR A 222 5.61 6.72 -5.29
C TYR A 222 7.05 6.35 -4.90
N GLN A 223 7.56 5.22 -5.40
CA GLN A 223 8.95 4.82 -5.17
C GLN A 223 9.94 5.84 -5.78
N ILE A 224 9.65 6.35 -6.98
CA ILE A 224 10.47 7.39 -7.62
C ILE A 224 10.50 8.66 -6.76
N TYR A 225 9.35 9.08 -6.21
CA TYR A 225 9.28 10.24 -5.34
C TYR A 225 10.12 10.04 -4.06
N ASP A 226 9.99 8.89 -3.41
CA ASP A 226 10.76 8.54 -2.21
C ASP A 226 12.27 8.52 -2.52
N ASP A 227 12.69 7.86 -3.59
CA ASP A 227 14.10 7.79 -4.02
C ASP A 227 14.71 9.16 -4.33
N ILE A 228 13.90 10.10 -4.85
CA ILE A 228 14.33 11.48 -5.11
C ILE A 228 14.53 12.24 -3.80
N GLU A 229 13.61 12.10 -2.84
CA GLU A 229 13.69 12.78 -1.54
C GLU A 229 14.83 12.22 -0.68
N ASP A 230 15.15 10.92 -0.81
CA ASP A 230 16.18 10.24 -0.01
C ASP A 230 17.56 10.14 -0.70
N PHE A 231 17.74 10.74 -1.87
CA PHE A 231 18.99 10.63 -2.64
C PHE A 231 20.27 10.98 -1.87
N GLU A 232 20.26 12.03 -1.03
CA GLU A 232 21.46 12.40 -0.24
C GLU A 232 21.84 11.33 0.80
N LYS A 233 20.85 10.61 1.34
CA LYS A 233 21.10 9.51 2.29
C LYS A 233 21.61 8.28 1.54
N ASP A 234 20.98 7.94 0.43
CA ASP A 234 21.31 6.75 -0.37
C ASP A 234 22.69 6.85 -1.04
N SER A 235 23.10 8.05 -1.44
CA SER A 235 24.41 8.29 -2.06
C SER A 235 25.59 8.28 -1.07
N SER A 236 25.34 8.28 0.25
CA SER A 236 26.37 8.39 1.29
C SER A 236 27.00 7.07 1.77
N GLY A 237 26.60 5.92 1.18
CA GLY A 237 27.47 4.75 1.07
C GLY A 237 27.35 3.63 2.12
N ASP A 238 26.48 3.73 3.13
CA ASP A 238 26.34 2.68 4.16
C ASP A 238 25.13 1.74 3.98
N CYS A 239 24.21 2.01 3.04
CA CYS A 239 23.01 1.19 2.82
C CYS A 239 22.77 0.89 1.34
N ILE A 240 23.57 0.01 0.72
CA ILE A 240 23.24 -0.56 -0.61
C ILE A 240 22.26 -1.73 -0.41
N HIS A 241 21.08 -1.46 0.14
CA HIS A 241 20.01 -2.46 0.26
C HIS A 241 18.79 -2.15 -0.62
N HIS A 242 18.68 -0.93 -1.16
CA HIS A 242 17.60 -0.54 -2.08
C HIS A 242 18.10 -0.04 -3.43
N ALA A 243 17.39 -0.46 -4.47
CA ALA A 243 17.56 0.05 -5.82
C ALA A 243 17.02 1.50 -5.91
N ASN A 244 17.90 2.50 -5.99
CA ASN A 244 17.48 3.90 -6.19
C ASN A 244 17.43 4.24 -7.69
N ILE A 245 16.31 4.79 -8.17
CA ILE A 245 16.08 5.12 -9.59
C ILE A 245 17.14 6.04 -10.18
N LEU A 246 17.68 6.98 -9.40
CA LEU A 246 18.66 7.94 -9.89
C LEU A 246 19.98 7.25 -10.24
N LEU A 247 20.38 6.23 -9.49
CA LEU A 247 21.56 5.40 -9.78
C LEU A 247 21.33 4.52 -11.02
N VAL A 248 20.12 3.99 -11.19
CA VAL A 248 19.73 3.23 -12.39
C VAL A 248 19.83 4.09 -13.64
N LEU A 249 19.31 5.32 -13.59
CA LEU A 249 19.26 6.22 -14.74
C LEU A 249 20.60 6.90 -15.02
N GLN A 250 21.49 7.06 -14.02
CA GLN A 250 22.88 7.51 -14.24
C GLN A 250 23.68 6.55 -15.13
N SER A 251 23.27 5.29 -15.21
CA SER A 251 23.91 4.28 -16.05
C SER A 251 23.43 4.34 -17.52
N ASP A 252 22.50 5.24 -17.86
CA ASP A 252 21.95 5.38 -19.21
C ASP A 252 22.90 6.17 -20.14
N PRO A 253 23.35 5.59 -21.26
CA PRO A 253 24.21 6.26 -22.24
C PRO A 253 23.55 7.44 -23.00
N SER A 254 22.26 7.72 -22.78
CA SER A 254 21.53 8.81 -23.43
C SER A 254 22.01 10.23 -23.05
N GLY A 255 22.76 10.38 -21.95
CA GLY A 255 23.26 11.68 -21.46
C GLY A 255 22.17 12.60 -20.90
N MET A 256 20.97 12.05 -20.66
CA MET A 256 19.88 12.77 -20.01
C MET A 256 20.16 12.89 -18.51
N ASN A 257 19.85 14.06 -17.93
CA ASN A 257 19.95 14.25 -16.49
C ASN A 257 19.05 13.23 -15.78
N SER A 258 19.64 12.36 -14.95
CA SER A 258 18.94 11.25 -14.28
C SER A 258 17.78 11.73 -13.40
N TYR A 259 17.92 12.89 -12.78
CA TYR A 259 16.85 13.53 -11.99
C TYR A 259 15.68 13.95 -12.87
N GLN A 260 15.94 14.61 -14.00
CA GLN A 260 14.87 14.99 -14.93
C GLN A 260 14.17 13.75 -15.53
N ALA A 261 14.94 12.72 -15.88
CA ALA A 261 14.40 11.47 -16.39
C ALA A 261 13.52 10.75 -15.35
N ALA A 262 13.93 10.73 -14.08
CA ALA A 262 13.14 10.19 -12.98
C ALA A 262 11.83 10.98 -12.78
N LEU A 263 11.91 12.32 -12.78
CA LEU A 263 10.73 13.18 -12.67
C LEU A 263 9.74 12.94 -13.82
N ASP A 264 10.22 12.92 -15.07
CA ASP A 264 9.39 12.72 -16.25
C ASP A 264 8.69 11.35 -16.21
N LEU A 265 9.43 10.30 -15.81
CA LEU A 265 8.87 8.96 -15.62
C LEU A 265 7.82 8.93 -14.51
N GLY A 266 8.11 9.50 -13.35
CA GLY A 266 7.17 9.54 -12.22
C GLY A 266 5.88 10.29 -12.59
N LEU A 267 5.98 11.42 -13.30
CA LEU A 267 4.81 12.17 -13.77
C LEU A 267 4.00 11.40 -14.82
N LEU A 268 4.65 10.72 -15.77
CA LEU A 268 3.99 9.87 -16.74
C LEU A 268 3.21 8.74 -16.06
N LYS A 269 3.82 8.08 -15.08
CA LYS A 269 3.19 7.00 -14.31
C LYS A 269 1.98 7.50 -13.52
N LEU A 270 2.05 8.69 -12.91
CA LEU A 270 0.90 9.29 -12.20
C LEU A 270 -0.25 9.65 -13.13
N GLU A 271 0.05 10.13 -14.33
CA GLU A 271 -0.96 10.36 -15.36
C GLU A 271 -1.63 9.05 -15.79
N GLN A 272 -0.84 7.99 -16.02
CA GLN A 272 -1.35 6.65 -16.35
C GLN A 272 -2.23 6.09 -15.23
N ALA A 273 -1.79 6.18 -13.98
CA ALA A 273 -2.54 5.78 -12.80
C ALA A 273 -3.88 6.51 -12.68
N THR A 274 -3.85 7.85 -12.85
CA THR A 274 -5.05 8.69 -12.80
C THR A 274 -6.04 8.31 -13.90
N ASN A 275 -5.56 8.15 -15.14
CA ASN A 275 -6.37 7.75 -16.28
C ASN A 275 -6.99 6.36 -16.05
N ALA A 276 -6.22 5.38 -15.60
CA ALA A 276 -6.71 4.04 -15.33
C ALA A 276 -7.79 4.04 -14.22
N CYS A 277 -7.59 4.81 -13.14
CA CYS A 277 -8.56 4.99 -12.06
C CYS A 277 -9.88 5.61 -12.53
N ASN A 278 -9.82 6.63 -13.38
CA ASN A 278 -11.01 7.34 -13.88
C ASN A 278 -11.92 6.47 -14.76
N HIS A 279 -11.37 5.40 -15.34
CA HIS A 279 -12.14 4.44 -16.13
C HIS A 279 -12.76 3.33 -15.28
N LEU A 280 -12.37 3.19 -14.00
CA LEU A 280 -12.96 2.18 -13.12
C LEU A 280 -14.46 2.43 -12.91
N PRO A 281 -15.26 1.35 -12.77
CA PRO A 281 -16.70 1.45 -12.79
C PRO A 281 -17.19 2.22 -11.57
N MET A 282 -18.27 2.98 -11.77
CA MET A 282 -18.96 3.73 -10.70
C MET A 282 -18.05 4.70 -9.94
N ASN A 283 -16.97 5.18 -10.57
CA ASN A 283 -15.96 6.01 -9.93
C ASN A 283 -15.23 5.32 -8.76
N SER A 284 -15.13 3.99 -8.77
CA SER A 284 -14.52 3.21 -7.68
C SER A 284 -13.01 3.45 -7.48
N GLY A 285 -12.33 4.06 -8.45
CA GLY A 285 -10.92 4.44 -8.37
C GLY A 285 -10.63 5.85 -7.86
N TYR A 286 -11.65 6.65 -7.52
CA TYR A 286 -11.48 8.10 -7.35
C TYR A 286 -10.43 8.49 -6.31
N LEU A 287 -10.39 7.79 -5.17
CA LEU A 287 -9.46 8.15 -4.10
C LEU A 287 -8.01 7.87 -4.48
N LEU A 288 -7.75 6.80 -5.25
CA LEU A 288 -6.40 6.55 -5.77
C LEU A 288 -6.01 7.59 -6.83
N ALA A 289 -6.95 8.04 -7.66
CA ALA A 289 -6.73 9.16 -8.58
C ALA A 289 -6.40 10.46 -7.84
N GLU A 290 -7.11 10.78 -6.75
CA GLU A 290 -6.81 11.97 -5.92
C GLU A 290 -5.43 11.89 -5.29
N LEU A 291 -5.03 10.71 -4.78
CA LEU A 291 -3.68 10.49 -4.27
C LEU A 291 -2.63 10.66 -5.37
N ALA A 292 -2.88 10.14 -6.57
CA ALA A 292 -1.98 10.28 -7.72
C ALA A 292 -1.80 11.75 -8.13
N GLN A 293 -2.90 12.51 -8.17
CA GLN A 293 -2.86 13.95 -8.46
C GLN A 293 -2.08 14.72 -7.39
N LYS A 294 -2.33 14.42 -6.11
CA LYS A 294 -1.60 15.03 -4.98
C LYS A 294 -0.10 14.77 -5.09
N LEU A 295 0.30 13.52 -5.34
CA LEU A 295 1.71 13.17 -5.52
C LEU A 295 2.30 13.85 -6.76
N SER A 296 1.54 14.01 -7.84
CA SER A 296 1.99 14.74 -9.04
C SER A 296 2.30 16.20 -8.72
N HIS A 297 1.50 16.84 -7.86
CA HIS A 297 1.78 18.20 -7.39
C HIS A 297 3.03 18.26 -6.51
N GLN A 298 3.25 17.27 -5.64
CA GLN A 298 4.45 17.19 -4.81
C GLN A 298 5.70 16.99 -5.66
N LEU A 299 5.68 16.04 -6.60
CA LEU A 299 6.78 15.73 -7.50
C LEU A 299 7.15 16.93 -8.41
N LYS A 300 6.17 17.74 -8.83
CA LYS A 300 6.41 19.00 -9.56
C LYS A 300 7.01 20.10 -8.70
N ALA A 301 6.80 20.06 -7.39
CA ALA A 301 7.31 21.04 -6.45
C ALA A 301 8.71 20.70 -5.94
N THR A 302 9.18 19.46 -6.16
CA THR A 302 10.53 19.02 -5.80
C THR A 302 11.57 19.86 -6.55
N THR A 303 12.56 20.38 -5.83
CA THR A 303 13.70 21.11 -6.41
C THR A 303 14.90 20.20 -6.58
N PRO A 304 15.75 20.42 -7.60
CA PRO A 304 16.98 19.65 -7.76
C PRO A 304 17.87 19.82 -6.52
N ILE A 305 18.30 18.70 -5.95
CA ILE A 305 19.24 18.67 -4.82
C ILE A 305 20.62 19.08 -5.36
N SER A 306 21.11 20.27 -4.99
CA SER A 306 22.48 20.77 -5.19
C SER A 306 23.04 20.79 -6.63
N SER A 307 23.77 21.86 -6.96
CA SER A 307 24.31 22.16 -8.31
C SER A 307 25.34 21.16 -8.88
N ASP A 308 25.72 20.12 -8.13
CA ASP A 308 26.71 19.14 -8.56
C ASP A 308 26.10 17.91 -9.28
N ILE A 309 24.82 17.59 -9.05
CA ILE A 309 24.11 16.52 -9.80
C ILE A 309 23.60 17.04 -11.14
N ALA A 310 23.36 18.36 -11.26
CA ALA A 310 22.95 18.98 -12.52
C ALA A 310 24.07 19.07 -13.57
N ARG A 311 25.29 18.63 -13.27
CA ARG A 311 26.49 18.81 -14.11
C ARG A 311 27.26 17.52 -14.45
N GLN A 312 26.80 16.34 -14.06
CA GLN A 312 27.40 15.06 -14.44
C GLN A 312 26.34 14.14 -15.05
#